data_AF-A0A937HCY4-F1
#
_entry.id   AF-A0A937HCY4-F1
#
_cell.length_a   1.000
_cell.length_b   1.000
_cell.length_c   1.000
_cell.angle_alpha   90.00
_cell.angle_beta   90.00
_cell.angle_gamma   90.00
#
_symmetry.space_group_name_H-M   'P 1'
#
loop_
_entity.id
_entity.type
_entity.pdbx_description
1 polymer ?
#
loop_
_entity_poly.entity_id
_entity_poly.type
_entity_poly.pdbx_seq_one_letter_code
_entity_poly.pdbx_strand_id
1 'polypeptide(L)'
;MSALIEQTLTHYAAHHGDPYDAAFAKLYAADPNYQALFVLDTDEGLRRNMMRTTLEMVATYIDDPYAASNLVIGARLVHLTYEITDDFDLFFQITRDVIAEGCGKIWSDAHAEAWDTMLADFEKARV
;
A
#
# COMPACT_ATOMS: atom_id res chain seq x y z
N MET A 1 -15.73 6.77 -6.85
CA MET A 1 -14.37 6.24 -7.07
C MET A 1 -13.98 5.31 -5.94
N SER A 2 -14.14 5.71 -4.67
CA SER A 2 -13.85 4.87 -3.48
C SER A 2 -14.52 3.48 -3.49
N ALA A 3 -15.76 3.37 -3.96
CA ALA A 3 -16.46 2.07 -4.07
C ALA A 3 -15.76 1.05 -4.98
N LEU A 4 -14.98 1.49 -5.99
CA LEU A 4 -14.21 0.59 -6.85
C LEU A 4 -12.98 0.05 -6.11
N ILE A 5 -12.34 0.87 -5.28
CA ILE A 5 -11.24 0.44 -4.41
C ILE A 5 -11.77 -0.60 -3.40
N GLU A 6 -12.87 -0.29 -2.73
CA GLU A 6 -13.53 -1.21 -1.79
C GLU A 6 -13.93 -2.54 -2.45
N GLN A 7 -14.46 -2.50 -3.68
CA GLN A 7 -14.79 -3.70 -4.44
C GLN A 7 -13.56 -4.58 -4.68
N THR A 8 -12.42 -3.99 -5.06
CA THR A 8 -11.19 -4.74 -5.30
C THR A 8 -10.60 -5.34 -4.03
N LEU A 9 -10.61 -4.58 -2.92
CA LEU A 9 -10.15 -5.08 -1.61
C LEU A 9 -11.03 -6.24 -1.13
N THR A 10 -12.35 -6.08 -1.22
CA THR A 10 -13.31 -7.13 -0.85
C THR A 10 -13.12 -8.38 -1.69
N HIS A 11 -12.97 -8.24 -3.01
CA HIS A 11 -12.75 -9.37 -3.90
C HIS A 11 -11.44 -10.08 -3.61
N TYR A 12 -10.34 -9.32 -3.47
CA TYR A 12 -9.03 -9.89 -3.17
C TYR A 12 -9.04 -10.67 -1.86
N ALA A 13 -9.56 -10.07 -0.78
CA ALA A 13 -9.64 -10.71 0.53
C ALA A 13 -10.45 -12.02 0.49
N ALA A 14 -11.55 -12.06 -0.28
CA ALA A 14 -12.37 -13.26 -0.41
C ALA A 14 -11.70 -14.43 -1.15
N HIS A 15 -10.70 -14.16 -2.00
CA HIS A 15 -10.06 -15.20 -2.83
C HIS A 15 -8.63 -15.53 -2.41
N HIS A 16 -7.91 -14.56 -1.84
CA HIS A 16 -6.47 -14.65 -1.55
C HIS A 16 -6.13 -14.34 -0.09
N GLY A 17 -7.05 -13.72 0.67
CA GLY A 17 -6.79 -13.33 2.06
C GLY A 17 -5.86 -12.11 2.17
N ASP A 18 -4.84 -12.24 3.01
CA ASP A 18 -3.87 -11.17 3.30
C ASP A 18 -2.85 -11.00 2.15
N PRO A 19 -2.66 -9.79 1.59
CA PRO A 19 -1.68 -9.54 0.53
C PRO A 19 -0.21 -9.52 0.98
N TYR A 20 0.07 -9.65 2.28
CA TYR A 20 1.41 -9.55 2.89
C TYR A 20 2.52 -10.27 2.10
N ASP A 21 2.38 -11.58 1.88
CA ASP A 21 3.45 -12.37 1.25
C ASP A 21 3.71 -11.92 -0.20
N ALA A 22 2.64 -11.61 -0.94
CA ALA A 22 2.73 -11.16 -2.33
C ALA A 22 3.35 -9.75 -2.43
N ALA A 23 2.99 -8.84 -1.51
CA ALA A 23 3.53 -7.48 -1.48
C ALA A 23 5.01 -7.48 -1.14
N PHE A 24 5.44 -8.21 -0.11
CA PHE A 24 6.85 -8.29 0.26
C PHE A 24 7.70 -9.03 -0.77
N ALA A 25 7.16 -10.06 -1.43
CA ALA A 25 7.86 -10.69 -2.55
C ALA A 25 8.15 -9.69 -3.68
N LYS A 26 7.17 -8.84 -4.02
CA LYS A 26 7.38 -7.77 -5.03
C LYS A 26 8.33 -6.68 -4.55
N LEU A 27 8.26 -6.28 -3.27
CA LEU A 27 9.18 -5.30 -2.70
C LEU A 27 10.64 -5.76 -2.82
N TYR A 28 10.93 -7.01 -2.45
CA TYR A 28 12.28 -7.56 -2.54
C TYR A 28 12.73 -7.86 -3.97
N ALA A 29 11.78 -8.09 -4.88
CA ALA A 29 12.09 -8.18 -6.31
C ALA A 29 12.40 -6.81 -6.94
N ALA A 30 11.82 -5.73 -6.41
CA ALA A 30 12.10 -4.36 -6.84
C ALA A 30 13.50 -3.89 -6.40
N ASP A 31 13.83 -4.11 -5.13
CA ASP A 31 15.20 -3.98 -4.62
C ASP A 31 15.48 -4.97 -3.48
N PRO A 32 16.39 -5.94 -3.66
CA PRO A 32 16.81 -6.86 -2.59
C PRO A 32 17.36 -6.16 -1.34
N ASN A 33 17.86 -4.93 -1.46
CA ASN A 33 18.39 -4.16 -0.32
C ASN A 33 17.33 -3.88 0.74
N TYR A 34 16.03 -3.85 0.39
CA TYR A 34 14.96 -3.67 1.37
C TYR A 34 14.92 -4.80 2.41
N GLN A 35 15.44 -6.00 2.11
CA GLN A 35 15.54 -7.08 3.10
C GLN A 35 16.43 -6.68 4.29
N ALA A 36 17.47 -5.88 4.06
CA ALA A 36 18.39 -5.44 5.11
C ALA A 36 17.73 -4.50 6.12
N LEU A 37 16.69 -3.75 5.71
CA LEU A 37 15.94 -2.86 6.61
C LEU A 37 15.13 -3.64 7.65
N PHE A 38 14.86 -4.92 7.40
CA PHE A 38 14.07 -5.80 8.28
C PHE A 38 14.93 -6.81 9.04
N VAL A 39 16.26 -6.65 9.09
CA VAL A 39 17.17 -7.62 9.72
C VAL A 39 16.88 -7.87 11.21
N LEU A 40 16.35 -6.86 11.92
CA LEU A 40 15.97 -6.95 13.33
C LEU A 40 14.51 -7.42 13.53
N ASP A 41 13.73 -7.53 12.46
CA ASP A 41 12.32 -7.90 12.49
C ASP A 41 12.13 -9.43 12.45
N THR A 42 12.65 -10.11 13.48
CA THR A 42 12.76 -11.58 13.52
C THR A 42 11.43 -12.31 13.66
N ASP A 43 10.39 -11.65 14.18
CA ASP A 43 9.03 -12.18 14.34
C ASP A 43 8.05 -11.65 13.28
N GLU A 44 8.57 -10.89 12.31
CA GLU A 44 7.81 -10.21 11.26
C GLU A 44 6.83 -9.14 11.77
N GLY A 45 6.93 -8.73 13.04
CA GLY A 45 6.01 -7.77 13.64
C GLY A 45 6.01 -6.41 12.93
N LEU A 46 7.18 -5.91 12.55
CA LEU A 46 7.32 -4.65 11.82
C LEU A 46 6.73 -4.75 10.41
N ARG A 47 7.08 -5.80 9.66
CA ARG A 47 6.57 -6.00 8.29
C ARG A 47 5.05 -6.21 8.27
N ARG A 48 4.50 -6.98 9.21
CA ARG A 48 3.04 -7.16 9.36
C ARG A 48 2.34 -5.87 9.75
N ASN A 49 2.95 -5.08 10.64
CA ASN A 49 2.45 -3.75 10.97
C ASN A 49 2.45 -2.83 9.75
N MET A 50 3.53 -2.81 8.97
CA MET A 50 3.64 -2.01 7.75
C MET A 50 2.53 -2.36 6.74
N MET A 51 2.28 -3.65 6.49
CA MET A 51 1.19 -4.09 5.61
C MET A 51 -0.18 -3.66 6.15
N ARG A 52 -0.44 -3.90 7.44
CA ARG A 52 -1.70 -3.48 8.09
C ARG A 52 -1.92 -1.98 7.96
N THR A 53 -0.93 -1.16 8.34
CA THR A 53 -1.03 0.30 8.28
C THR A 53 -1.23 0.81 6.84
N THR A 54 -0.63 0.15 5.86
CA THR A 54 -0.87 0.45 4.44
C THR A 54 -2.34 0.22 4.08
N LEU A 55 -2.93 -0.93 4.45
CA LEU A 55 -4.34 -1.21 4.20
C LEU A 55 -5.27 -0.29 5.00
N GLU A 56 -4.91 0.08 6.23
CA GLU A 56 -5.65 1.05 7.05
C GLU A 56 -5.68 2.43 6.40
N MET A 57 -4.59 2.89 5.78
CA MET A 57 -4.55 4.15 5.04
C MET A 57 -5.43 4.12 3.79
N VAL A 58 -5.42 3.00 3.05
CA VAL A 58 -6.33 2.80 1.90
C VAL A 58 -7.79 2.78 2.35
N ALA A 59 -8.10 2.08 3.44
CA ALA A 59 -9.45 2.05 4.02
C ALA A 59 -9.88 3.44 4.51
N THR A 60 -8.99 4.17 5.18
CA THR A 60 -9.25 5.55 5.60
C THR A 60 -9.51 6.44 4.39
N TYR A 61 -8.80 6.27 3.28
CA TYR A 61 -9.02 7.07 2.07
C TYR A 61 -10.39 6.82 1.44
N ILE A 62 -10.91 5.58 1.53
CA ILE A 62 -12.24 5.25 1.04
C ILE A 62 -13.31 6.10 1.76
N ASP A 63 -13.14 6.33 3.07
CA ASP A 63 -14.07 7.06 3.93
C ASP A 63 -13.80 8.57 3.98
N ASP A 64 -12.53 8.97 4.16
CA ASP A 64 -12.06 10.34 4.34
C ASP A 64 -10.65 10.54 3.73
N PRO A 65 -10.56 11.02 2.48
CA PRO A 65 -9.29 11.30 1.81
C PRO A 65 -8.38 12.30 2.55
N TYR A 66 -8.96 13.25 3.28
CA TYR A 66 -8.19 14.24 4.03
C TYR A 66 -7.54 13.62 5.26
N ALA A 67 -8.29 12.80 6.00
CA ALA A 67 -7.73 12.05 7.12
C ALA A 67 -6.61 11.09 6.66
N ALA A 68 -6.82 10.38 5.54
CA ALA A 68 -5.81 9.51 4.96
C ALA A 68 -4.54 10.27 4.56
N SER A 69 -4.68 11.45 3.96
CA SER A 69 -3.55 12.31 3.60
C SER A 69 -2.71 12.69 4.83
N ASN A 70 -3.35 13.01 5.96
CA ASN A 70 -2.63 13.31 7.21
C ASN A 70 -1.87 12.08 7.76
N LEU A 71 -2.45 10.88 7.65
CA LEU A 71 -1.76 9.64 8.02
C LEU A 71 -0.53 9.39 7.14
N VAL A 72 -0.66 9.58 5.83
CA VAL A 72 0.43 9.43 4.86
C VAL A 72 1.56 10.42 5.14
N ILE A 73 1.23 11.70 5.42
CA ILE A 73 2.22 12.71 5.81
C ILE A 73 2.99 12.25 7.07
N GLY A 74 2.27 11.82 8.11
CA GLY A 74 2.88 11.36 9.35
C GLY A 74 3.79 10.15 9.15
N ALA A 75 3.33 9.16 8.38
CA ALA A 75 4.11 7.97 8.07
C ALA A 75 5.38 8.33 7.26
N ARG A 76 5.27 9.22 6.27
CA ARG A 76 6.42 9.68 5.48
C ARG A 76 7.47 10.35 6.37
N LEU A 77 7.05 11.20 7.32
CA LEU A 77 7.97 11.84 8.27
C LEU A 77 8.72 10.83 9.13
N VAL A 78 8.06 9.75 9.57
CA VAL A 78 8.73 8.66 10.30
C VAL A 78 9.76 7.96 9.40
N HIS A 79 9.42 7.72 8.13
CA HIS A 79 10.31 7.04 7.19
C HIS A 79 11.57 7.82 6.82
N LEU A 80 11.57 9.15 6.98
CA LEU A 80 12.79 9.96 6.90
C LEU A 80 13.87 9.50 7.90
N THR A 81 13.47 8.98 9.06
CA THR A 81 14.42 8.46 10.07
C THR A 81 15.08 7.13 9.66
N TYR A 82 14.54 6.48 8.64
CA TYR A 82 15.07 5.26 8.02
C TYR A 82 15.74 5.55 6.67
N GLU A 83 15.96 6.83 6.34
CA GLU A 83 16.54 7.29 5.07
C GLU A 83 15.71 6.88 3.82
N ILE A 84 14.43 6.57 4.02
CA ILE A 84 13.48 6.30 2.94
C ILE A 84 12.80 7.63 2.57
N THR A 85 13.16 8.18 1.41
CA THR A 85 12.58 9.44 0.91
C THR A 85 11.73 9.23 -0.34
N ASP A 86 12.40 8.92 -1.45
CA ASP A 86 11.82 8.96 -2.79
C ASP A 86 10.98 7.70 -3.06
N ASP A 87 11.35 6.59 -2.41
CA ASP A 87 10.71 5.29 -2.59
C ASP A 87 9.54 5.03 -1.62
N PHE A 88 9.19 5.98 -0.74
CA PHE A 88 8.12 5.76 0.24
C PHE A 88 6.79 5.34 -0.42
N ASP A 89 6.48 5.92 -1.58
CA ASP A 89 5.24 5.65 -2.32
C ASP A 89 5.22 4.26 -2.99
N LEU A 90 6.39 3.63 -3.16
CA LEU A 90 6.54 2.34 -3.84
C LEU A 90 5.67 1.25 -3.21
N PHE A 91 5.57 1.20 -1.89
CA PHE A 91 4.82 0.13 -1.23
C PHE A 91 3.30 0.23 -1.45
N PHE A 92 2.76 1.45 -1.60
CA PHE A 92 1.37 1.63 -2.01
C PHE A 92 1.14 1.19 -3.46
N GLN A 93 2.09 1.50 -4.35
CA GLN A 93 2.04 1.06 -5.75
C GLN A 93 2.10 -0.46 -5.87
N ILE A 94 3.01 -1.11 -5.13
CA ILE A 94 3.09 -2.57 -5.03
C ILE A 94 1.78 -3.15 -4.49
N THR A 95 1.21 -2.55 -3.44
CA THR A 95 -0.07 -3.00 -2.88
C THR A 95 -1.17 -2.95 -3.94
N ARG A 96 -1.27 -1.84 -4.69
CA ARG A 96 -2.20 -1.73 -5.83
C ARG A 96 -1.98 -2.85 -6.85
N ASP A 97 -0.74 -3.08 -7.26
CA ASP A 97 -0.40 -4.09 -8.27
C ASP A 97 -0.78 -5.50 -7.81
N VAL A 98 -0.52 -5.85 -6.54
CA VAL A 98 -0.94 -7.13 -5.95
C VAL A 98 -2.45 -7.28 -5.97
N ILE A 99 -3.19 -6.25 -5.54
CA ILE A 99 -4.65 -6.29 -5.53
C ILE A 99 -5.19 -6.41 -6.96
N ALA A 100 -4.62 -5.68 -7.92
CA ALA A 100 -5.00 -5.73 -9.32
C ALA A 100 -4.81 -7.12 -9.93
N GLU A 101 -3.63 -7.72 -9.72
CA GLU A 101 -3.31 -9.08 -10.19
C GLU A 101 -4.27 -10.11 -9.57
N GLY A 102 -4.55 -10.01 -8.27
CA GLY A 102 -5.46 -10.93 -7.59
C GLY A 102 -6.93 -10.75 -7.98
N CYS A 103 -7.33 -9.55 -8.43
CA CYS A 103 -8.67 -9.27 -8.95
C CYS A 103 -8.91 -9.86 -10.35
N GLY A 104 -7.85 -10.11 -11.12
CA GLY A 104 -7.93 -10.74 -12.44
C GLY A 104 -9.01 -10.11 -13.32
N LYS A 105 -10.06 -10.88 -13.65
CA LYS A 105 -11.09 -10.47 -14.61
C LYS A 105 -12.00 -9.33 -14.15
N ILE A 106 -12.14 -9.07 -12.84
CA ILE A 106 -12.99 -7.97 -12.38
C ILE A 106 -12.27 -6.62 -12.49
N TRP A 107 -10.93 -6.64 -12.54
CA TRP A 107 -10.14 -5.43 -12.68
C TRP A 107 -10.40 -4.80 -14.05
N SER A 108 -10.73 -3.51 -14.05
CA SER A 108 -11.06 -2.74 -15.24
C SER A 108 -10.37 -1.39 -15.21
N ASP A 109 -10.41 -0.64 -16.31
CA ASP A 109 -9.81 0.69 -16.41
C ASP A 109 -10.34 1.65 -15.34
N ALA A 110 -11.62 1.53 -14.96
CA ALA A 110 -12.21 2.33 -13.90
C ALA A 110 -11.63 1.98 -12.51
N HIS A 111 -11.29 0.71 -12.26
CA HIS A 111 -10.59 0.33 -11.03
C HIS A 111 -9.18 0.90 -11.01
N ALA A 112 -8.46 0.80 -12.13
CA ALA A 112 -7.12 1.37 -12.27
C ALA A 112 -7.13 2.89 -12.01
N GLU A 113 -8.05 3.63 -12.64
CA GLU A 113 -8.19 5.08 -12.46
C GLU A 113 -8.50 5.46 -11.01
N ALA A 114 -9.36 4.70 -10.31
CA ALA A 114 -9.69 4.95 -8.92
C ALA A 114 -8.46 4.79 -8.00
N TRP A 115 -7.69 3.72 -8.20
CA TRP A 115 -6.45 3.51 -7.46
C TRP A 115 -5.36 4.52 -7.81
N ASP A 116 -5.17 4.84 -9.09
CA ASP A 116 -4.18 5.82 -9.53
C ASP A 116 -4.49 7.23 -8.99
N THR A 117 -5.77 7.58 -8.86
CA THR A 117 -6.19 8.83 -8.22
C THR A 117 -5.79 8.86 -6.74
N MET A 118 -6.05 7.79 -5.99
CA MET A 118 -5.63 7.69 -4.58
C MET A 118 -4.11 7.78 -4.43
N LEU A 119 -3.36 7.05 -5.26
CA LEU A 119 -1.90 7.07 -5.23
C LEU A 119 -1.35 8.48 -5.53
N ALA A 120 -1.94 9.19 -6.49
CA ALA A 120 -1.58 10.57 -6.80
C ALA A 120 -1.89 11.53 -5.65
N ASP A 121 -2.96 11.29 -4.88
CA ASP A 121 -3.26 12.08 -3.69
C ASP A 121 -2.25 11.80 -2.55
N PHE A 122 -1.89 10.53 -2.33
CA PHE A 122 -0.87 10.13 -1.35
C PHE A 122 0.52 10.69 -1.68
N GLU A 123 0.89 10.72 -2.96
CA GLU A 123 2.15 11.29 -3.41
C GLU A 123 2.22 12.81 -3.14
N LYS A 124 1.10 13.52 -3.30
CA LYS A 124 0.98 14.96 -2.99
C LYS A 124 0.92 15.24 -1.49
N ALA A 125 0.56 14.26 -0.67
CA ALA A 125 0.45 14.39 0.79
C ALA A 125 1.84 14.52 1.43
N ARG A 126 2.33 15.77 1.46
CA ARG A 126 3.65 16.18 1.96
C ARG A 126 3.51 17.52 2.72
N VAL A 127 4.43 17.81 3.64
CA VAL A 127 4.53 19.09 4.37
C VAL A 127 5.20 20.15 3.50
#